data_AF-H1DH46-F1
#
_entry.id   AF-H1DH46-F1
#
_cell.length_a   1.000
_cell.length_b   1.000
_cell.length_c   1.000
_cell.angle_alpha   90.00
_cell.angle_beta   90.00
_cell.angle_gamma   90.00
#
_symmetry.space_group_name_H-M   'P 1'
#
loop_
_entity.id
_entity.type
_entity.pdbx_description
1 polymer ?
#
loop_
_entity_poly.entity_id
_entity_poly.type
_entity_poly.pdbx_seq_one_letter_code
_entity_poly.pdbx_strand_id
1 'polypeptide(L)'
;MEHIVQRKADNGLIVETILRWTGSKRALVELIYALETNGDFNKGTATLKEIAVYFERMFSIDVGALYLSYLEMRSRKTNRTRYFGNIANKSAPKNG
;
A
#
# COMPACT_ATOMS: atom_id res chain seq x y z
N MET A 1 16.83 -3.17 24.21
CA MET A 1 16.38 -4.43 24.83
C MET A 1 15.00 -4.73 24.27
N GLU A 2 14.96 -5.31 23.08
CA GLU A 2 13.76 -5.93 22.53
C GLU A 2 14.22 -7.26 21.93
N HIS A 3 14.01 -8.32 22.69
CA HIS A 3 14.34 -9.67 22.30
C HIS A 3 13.29 -10.12 21.28
N ILE A 4 13.64 -10.08 19.99
CA ILE A 4 12.93 -10.87 19.00
C ILE A 4 13.28 -12.32 19.29
N VAL A 5 12.37 -13.00 20.00
CA VAL A 5 12.45 -14.43 20.24
C VAL A 5 12.31 -15.11 18.88
N GLN A 6 13.45 -15.49 18.28
CA GLN A 6 13.48 -16.51 17.25
C GLN A 6 12.97 -17.79 17.90
N ARG A 7 11.70 -18.12 17.66
CA ARG A 7 11.20 -19.47 17.85
C ARG A 7 12.01 -20.37 16.92
N LYS A 8 12.96 -21.10 17.49
CA LYS A 8 13.59 -22.23 16.82
C LYS A 8 12.50 -23.28 16.64
N ALA A 9 12.12 -23.53 15.39
CA ALA A 9 11.44 -24.76 15.03
C ALA A 9 12.54 -25.81 14.85
N ASP A 10 12.56 -26.79 15.73
CA ASP A 10 13.36 -27.99 15.60
C ASP A 10 12.98 -28.68 14.27
N ASN A 11 13.98 -29.08 13.48
CA ASN A 11 13.92 -29.61 12.11
C ASN A 11 13.69 -28.63 10.95
N GLY A 12 14.46 -27.53 10.83
CA GLY A 12 14.82 -26.89 9.54
C GLY A 12 13.71 -26.47 8.57
N LEU A 13 12.44 -26.66 8.94
CA LEU A 13 11.26 -26.42 8.16
C LEU A 13 10.80 -25.04 8.59
N ILE A 14 10.99 -24.08 7.69
CA ILE A 14 10.48 -22.73 7.85
C ILE A 14 8.96 -22.88 8.00
N VAL A 15 8.45 -22.75 9.22
CA VAL A 15 7.00 -22.66 9.45
C VAL A 15 6.62 -21.26 8.97
N GLU A 16 6.27 -21.15 7.68
CA GLU A 16 5.80 -19.89 7.12
C GLU A 16 4.57 -19.45 7.92
N THR A 17 4.73 -18.35 8.66
CA THR A 17 3.63 -17.77 9.39
C THR A 17 2.70 -17.10 8.38
N ILE A 18 1.50 -17.65 8.20
CA ILE A 18 0.48 -17.05 7.35
C ILE A 18 0.09 -15.70 7.97
N LEU A 19 0.47 -14.62 7.29
CA LEU A 19 0.09 -13.27 7.70
C LEU A 19 -1.39 -13.04 7.41
N ARG A 20 -2.10 -12.52 8.42
CA ARG A 20 -3.51 -12.11 8.29
C ARG A 20 -3.58 -10.60 8.22
N TRP A 21 -4.28 -10.08 7.23
CA TRP A 21 -4.57 -8.65 7.19
C TRP A 21 -5.62 -8.30 8.24
N THR A 22 -5.25 -7.46 9.21
CA THR A 22 -6.12 -7.00 10.29
C THR A 22 -6.58 -5.55 10.10
N GLY A 23 -6.09 -4.88 9.06
CA GLY A 23 -6.51 -3.52 8.70
C GLY A 23 -7.90 -3.48 8.08
N SER A 24 -8.43 -2.27 7.88
CA SER A 24 -9.70 -2.11 7.18
C SER A 24 -9.60 -2.52 5.70
N LYS A 25 -10.71 -2.93 5.10
CA LYS A 25 -10.82 -3.19 3.65
C LYS A 25 -10.37 -1.96 2.83
N ARG A 26 -10.69 -0.76 3.30
CA ARG A 26 -10.26 0.49 2.67
C ARG A 26 -8.75 0.69 2.71
N ALA A 27 -8.09 0.40 3.83
CA ALA A 27 -6.64 0.50 3.94
C ALA A 27 -5.93 -0.48 2.96
N LEU A 28 -6.52 -1.66 2.75
CA LEU A 28 -6.03 -2.62 1.76
C LEU A 28 -6.17 -2.09 0.32
N VAL A 29 -7.30 -1.47 -0.01
CA VAL A 29 -7.53 -0.81 -1.32
C VAL A 29 -6.54 0.33 -1.56
N GLU A 30 -6.28 1.17 -0.54
CA GLU A 30 -5.32 2.27 -0.63
C GLU A 30 -3.88 1.75 -0.82
N LEU A 31 -3.51 0.66 -0.15
CA LEU A 31 -2.22 -0.01 -0.33
C LEU A 31 -2.05 -0.55 -1.76
N ILE A 32 -3.04 -1.30 -2.27
CA ILE A 32 -3.04 -1.84 -3.63
C ILE A 32 -2.87 -0.71 -4.66
N TYR A 33 -3.56 0.40 -4.45
CA TYR A 33 -3.46 1.57 -5.31
C TYR A 33 -2.09 2.25 -5.29
N ALA A 34 -1.48 2.37 -4.11
CA ALA A 34 -0.13 2.95 -3.99
C ALA A 34 0.90 2.12 -4.75
N LEU A 35 0.85 0.79 -4.60
CA LEU A 35 1.76 -0.14 -5.27
C LEU A 35 1.60 -0.11 -6.79
N GLU A 36 0.36 -0.05 -7.28
CA GLU A 36 0.07 0.09 -8.72
C GLU A 36 0.55 1.43 -9.28
N THR A 37 0.22 2.53 -8.61
CA THR A 37 0.62 3.89 -9.04
C THR A 37 2.14 4.04 -9.07
N ASN A 38 2.86 3.42 -8.14
CA ASN A 38 4.31 3.44 -8.09
C ASN A 38 4.95 2.49 -9.12
N GLY A 39 4.19 1.52 -9.64
CA GLY A 39 4.69 0.52 -10.57
C GLY A 39 5.61 -0.51 -9.91
N ASP A 40 5.43 -0.79 -8.63
CA ASP A 40 6.33 -1.64 -7.83
C ASP A 40 6.33 -3.11 -8.28
N PHE A 41 5.28 -3.53 -9.00
CA PHE A 41 5.14 -4.88 -9.53
C PHE A 41 5.40 -4.96 -11.04
N ASN A 42 6.08 -6.03 -11.45
CA ASN A 42 6.35 -6.36 -12.85
C ASN A 42 6.91 -5.19 -13.67
N LYS A 43 7.79 -4.37 -13.06
CA LYS A 43 8.35 -3.15 -13.68
C LYS A 43 7.27 -2.18 -14.17
N GLY A 44 6.20 -2.02 -13.39
CA GLY A 44 5.07 -1.14 -13.69
C GLY A 44 4.05 -1.69 -14.68
N THR A 45 4.11 -2.99 -15.02
CA THR A 45 3.14 -3.60 -15.94
C THR A 45 1.98 -4.30 -15.24
N ALA A 46 2.07 -4.50 -13.92
CA ALA A 46 0.99 -5.08 -13.14
C ALA A 46 -0.20 -4.12 -13.05
N THR A 47 -1.37 -4.61 -13.41
CA THR A 47 -2.62 -3.86 -13.29
C THR A 47 -3.16 -3.90 -11.87
N LEU A 48 -3.98 -2.89 -11.52
CA LEU A 48 -4.69 -2.84 -10.24
C LEU A 48 -5.45 -4.14 -9.92
N LYS A 49 -6.07 -4.73 -10.95
CA LYS A 49 -6.85 -5.98 -10.81
C LYS A 49 -5.95 -7.17 -10.47
N GLU A 50 -4.78 -7.28 -11.10
CA GLU A 50 -3.84 -8.37 -10.82
C GLU A 50 -3.30 -8.28 -9.40
N ILE A 51 -2.92 -7.07 -8.97
CA ILE A 51 -2.44 -6.83 -7.60
C ILE A 51 -3.56 -7.12 -6.60
N ALA A 52 -4.78 -6.67 -6.87
CA ALA A 52 -5.93 -6.97 -6.03
C ALA A 52 -6.18 -8.47 -5.84
N VAL A 53 -6.27 -9.22 -6.95
CA VAL A 53 -6.49 -10.68 -6.91
C VAL A 53 -5.37 -11.39 -6.14
N TYR A 54 -4.13 -10.90 -6.27
CA TYR A 54 -3.01 -11.42 -5.51
C TYR A 54 -3.21 -11.24 -4.00
N PHE A 55 -3.56 -10.02 -3.57
CA PHE A 55 -3.79 -9.70 -2.15
C PHE A 55 -5.04 -10.40 -1.59
N GLU A 56 -6.11 -10.58 -2.38
CA GLU A 56 -7.30 -11.35 -2.01
C GLU A 56 -6.96 -12.79 -1.65
N ARG A 57 -6.16 -13.44 -2.50
CA ARG A 57 -5.69 -14.82 -2.27
C ARG A 57 -4.73 -14.89 -1.09
N MET A 58 -3.78 -13.96 -1.02
CA MET A 58 -2.76 -13.92 0.04
C MET A 58 -3.38 -13.76 1.43
N PHE A 59 -4.40 -12.90 1.57
CA PHE A 59 -5.04 -12.63 2.85
C PHE A 59 -6.37 -13.35 3.07
N SER A 60 -6.84 -14.13 2.09
CA SER A 60 -8.17 -14.75 2.09
C SER A 60 -9.28 -13.73 2.39
N ILE A 61 -9.20 -12.57 1.75
CA ILE A 61 -10.16 -11.46 1.87
C ILE A 61 -10.85 -11.25 0.53
N ASP A 62 -12.14 -10.89 0.56
CA ASP A 62 -12.82 -10.32 -0.60
C ASP A 62 -12.67 -8.79 -0.58
N VAL A 63 -11.88 -8.25 -1.52
CA VAL A 63 -11.69 -6.80 -1.65
C VAL A 63 -12.83 -6.18 -2.49
N GLY A 64 -13.64 -7.00 -3.17
CA GLY A 64 -14.91 -6.59 -3.78
C GLY A 64 -14.78 -5.46 -4.79
N ALA A 65 -15.63 -4.42 -4.70
CA ALA A 65 -15.74 -3.31 -5.66
C ALA A 65 -14.56 -2.32 -5.65
N LEU A 66 -13.33 -2.83 -5.71
CA LEU A 66 -12.07 -2.09 -5.91
C LEU A 66 -12.17 -1.04 -7.00
N TYR A 67 -12.85 -1.35 -8.09
CA TYR A 67 -12.97 -0.44 -9.22
C TYR A 67 -13.74 0.85 -8.87
N LEU A 68 -14.80 0.78 -8.06
CA LEU A 68 -15.54 1.96 -7.64
C LEU A 68 -14.71 2.85 -6.71
N SER A 69 -14.07 2.25 -5.71
CA SER A 69 -13.15 2.96 -4.82
C SER A 69 -11.94 3.52 -5.57
N TYR A 70 -11.44 2.81 -6.58
CA TYR A 70 -10.38 3.29 -7.48
C TYR A 70 -10.82 4.51 -8.29
N LEU A 71 -11.99 4.48 -8.91
CA LEU A 71 -12.52 5.63 -9.65
C LEU A 71 -12.67 6.85 -8.75
N GLU A 72 -13.14 6.65 -7.51
CA GLU A 72 -13.21 7.70 -6.51
C GLU A 72 -11.82 8.28 -6.15
N MET A 73 -10.82 7.42 -5.93
CA MET A 73 -9.44 7.85 -5.63
C MET A 73 -8.77 8.56 -6.82
N ARG A 74 -8.99 8.07 -8.05
CA ARG A 74 -8.46 8.68 -9.28
C ARG A 74 -9.14 10.03 -9.56
N SER A 75 -10.45 10.13 -9.33
CA SER A 75 -11.20 11.40 -9.47
C SER A 75 -10.68 12.47 -8.50
N ARG A 76 -10.30 12.08 -7.28
CA ARG A 76 -9.68 12.98 -6.29
C ARG A 76 -8.28 13.48 -6.70
N LYS A 77 -7.56 12.81 -7.63
CA LYS A 77 -6.29 13.31 -8.17
C LYS A 77 -6.47 14.44 -9.21
N THR A 78 -7.66 14.64 -9.79
CA THR A 78 -7.92 15.79 -10.69
C THR A 78 -8.00 17.13 -9.96
N ASN A 79 -8.12 17.12 -8.63
CA ASN A 79 -8.16 18.34 -7.80
C ASN A 79 -6.90 18.55 -6.93
N ARG A 80 -5.80 17.81 -7.15
CA ARG A 80 -4.57 17.95 -6.33
C ARG A 80 -3.48 18.76 -7.03
N THR A 81 -3.83 19.89 -7.61
CA THR A 81 -2.94 21.05 -7.84
C THR A 81 -2.72 21.89 -6.57
N ARG A 82 -2.97 21.36 -5.37
CA ARG A 82 -2.81 22.15 -4.13
C ARG A 82 -2.25 21.36 -2.94
N TYR A 83 -1.16 20.62 -3.14
CA TYR A 83 -0.34 20.15 -2.01
C TYR A 83 1.17 20.39 -2.16
N PHE A 84 1.68 20.63 -3.37
CA PHE A 84 3.08 21.03 -3.56
C PHE A 84 3.36 22.53 -3.32
N GLY A 85 2.33 23.36 -3.14
CA GLY A 85 2.50 24.82 -2.95
C GLY A 85 2.93 25.27 -1.56
N ASN A 86 2.83 24.43 -0.52
CA ASN A 86 3.04 24.87 0.87
C ASN A 86 4.40 24.49 1.48
N ILE A 87 5.25 23.73 0.78
CA ILE A 87 6.59 23.37 1.27
C ILE A 87 7.70 24.29 0.73
N ALA A 88 7.49 24.98 -0.39
CA ALA A 88 8.49 25.88 -0.97
C ALA A 88 8.57 27.28 -0.33
N ASN A 89 7.64 27.64 0.57
CA ASN A 89 7.51 28.99 1.12
C ASN A 89 7.85 29.12 2.63
N LYS A 90 8.62 28.19 3.19
CA LYS A 90 9.07 28.26 4.60
C LYS A 90 10.59 28.26 4.80
N SER A 91 11.39 28.37 3.74
CA SER A 91 12.85 28.30 3.83
C SER A 91 13.60 29.43 3.10
N ALA A 92 12.97 30.60 2.95
CA ALA A 92 13.71 31.82 2.61
C ALA A 92 14.13 32.54 3.91
N PRO A 93 15.43 32.63 4.23
CA PRO A 93 15.89 33.48 5.32
C PRO A 93 15.62 34.94 4.94
N LYS A 94 14.95 35.69 5.82
CA LYS A 94 14.90 37.15 5.70
C LYS A 94 16.27 37.68 6.08
N ASN A 95 17.02 38.15 5.09
CA ASN A 95 18.17 39.01 5.29
C ASN A 95 17.72 40.24 6.10
N GLY A 96 18.39 40.46 7.22
CA GLY A 96 18.43 41.70 7.99
C GLY A 96 19.85 41.87 8.47
#